data_AF-A0ABD4ZJ15-F1
#
_entry.id   AF-A0ABD4ZJ15-F1
#
_cell.length_a   1.000
_cell.length_b   1.000
_cell.length_c   1.000
_cell.angle_alpha   90.00
_cell.angle_beta   90.00
_cell.angle_gamma   90.00
#
_symmetry.space_group_name_H-M   'P 1'
#
loop_
_entity.id
_entity.type
_entity.pdbx_description
1 polymer ?
#
loop_
_entity_poly.entity_id
_entity_poly.type
_entity_poly.pdbx_seq_one_letter_code
_entity_poly.pdbx_strand_id
1 'polypeptide(L)'
;MKEFKVEKDSVEESYRWAYGWRVVDGKCSPPAKNFPLPDFVQARIDWLSDEMKRGGLTFQGAFRILLDIDDEKALKEDWELGAVSDYMPVSEKYREWLQDPILHDIRQVAVMVGFIYD
;
A
#
# COMPACT_ATOMS: atom_id res chain seq x y z
N MET A 1 7.41 -12.61 25.25
CA MET A 1 6.29 -12.34 24.33
C MET A 1 5.93 -10.88 24.49
N LYS A 2 6.13 -10.02 23.48
CA LYS A 2 5.65 -8.62 23.55
C LYS A 2 4.13 -8.66 23.44
N GLU A 3 3.43 -7.95 24.33
CA GLU A 3 1.99 -7.74 24.16
C GLU A 3 1.77 -6.85 22.94
N PHE A 4 1.12 -7.38 21.92
CA PHE A 4 0.71 -6.62 20.74
C PHE A 4 -0.63 -5.96 21.04
N LYS A 5 -0.63 -4.64 21.21
CA LYS A 5 -1.87 -3.87 21.30
C LYS A 5 -2.40 -3.64 19.89
N VAL A 6 -3.38 -4.45 19.52
CA VAL A 6 -4.20 -4.19 18.34
C VAL A 6 -5.28 -3.21 18.76
N GLU A 7 -5.24 -1.99 18.22
CA GLU A 7 -6.31 -1.01 18.46
C GLU A 7 -7.61 -1.55 17.85
N LYS A 8 -8.70 -1.54 18.60
CA LYS A 8 -9.95 -2.23 18.24
C LYS A 8 -10.51 -1.81 16.87
N ASP A 9 -10.26 -0.56 16.49
CA ASP A 9 -10.71 0.01 15.21
C ASP A 9 -9.82 -0.43 14.03
N SER A 10 -8.55 -0.78 14.30
CA SER A 10 -7.57 -1.16 13.27
C SER A 10 -7.88 -2.49 12.55
N VAL A 11 -8.53 -3.44 13.22
CA VAL A 11 -8.89 -4.74 12.62
C VAL A 11 -10.02 -4.52 11.62
N GLU A 12 -11.12 -3.91 12.07
CA GLU A 12 -12.28 -3.70 11.21
C GLU A 12 -11.93 -2.81 10.01
N GLU A 13 -11.14 -1.75 10.23
CA GLU A 13 -10.65 -0.90 9.15
C GLU A 13 -9.79 -1.67 8.15
N SER A 14 -8.86 -2.51 8.61
CA SER A 14 -8.01 -3.31 7.71
C SER A 14 -8.82 -4.22 6.79
N TYR A 15 -9.87 -4.86 7.31
CA TYR A 15 -10.77 -5.67 6.50
C TYR A 15 -11.67 -4.82 5.59
N ARG A 16 -12.11 -3.63 6.03
CA ARG A 16 -12.87 -2.71 5.18
C ARG A 16 -12.03 -2.19 4.01
N TRP A 17 -10.74 -1.92 4.20
CA TRP A 17 -9.86 -1.50 3.11
C TRP A 17 -9.65 -2.58 2.04
N ALA A 18 -9.71 -3.86 2.41
CA ALA A 18 -9.58 -4.97 1.45
C ALA A 18 -10.93 -5.40 0.83
N TYR A 19 -11.98 -5.50 1.66
CA TYR A 19 -13.25 -6.15 1.30
C TYR A 19 -14.45 -5.21 1.30
N GLY A 20 -14.29 -3.94 1.66
CA GLY A 20 -15.36 -2.93 1.74
C GLY A 20 -15.92 -2.45 0.40
N TRP A 21 -16.01 -3.34 -0.58
CA TRP A 21 -16.63 -3.11 -1.88
C TRP A 21 -18.10 -2.73 -1.70
N ARG A 22 -18.57 -1.76 -2.49
CA ARG A 22 -19.97 -1.33 -2.48
C ARG A 22 -20.52 -1.29 -3.89
N VAL A 23 -21.85 -1.28 -4.00
CA VAL A 23 -22.54 -0.93 -5.24
C VAL A 23 -23.10 0.48 -5.06
N VAL A 24 -22.65 1.42 -5.88
CA VAL A 24 -23.09 2.82 -5.91
C VAL A 24 -23.62 3.11 -7.31
N ASP A 25 -24.88 3.54 -7.42
CA ASP A 25 -25.57 3.79 -8.68
C ASP A 25 -25.48 2.63 -9.68
N GLY A 26 -25.62 1.39 -9.17
CA GLY A 26 -25.55 0.16 -9.96
C GLY A 26 -24.14 -0.24 -10.42
N LYS A 27 -23.09 0.49 -10.00
CA LYS A 27 -21.70 0.20 -10.34
C LYS A 27 -20.90 -0.24 -9.11
N CYS A 28 -19.93 -1.12 -9.33
CA CYS A 28 -18.99 -1.53 -8.29
C CYS A 28 -18.08 -0.34 -7.90
N SER A 29 -18.01 -0.04 -6.61
CA SER A 29 -17.16 1.00 -6.01
C SER A 29 -16.08 0.32 -5.15
N PRO A 30 -14.78 0.55 -5.45
CA PRO A 30 -13.68 -0.07 -4.73
C PRO A 30 -13.57 0.44 -3.29
N PRO A 31 -13.01 -0.37 -2.37
CA PRO A 31 -12.87 -0.02 -0.97
C PRO A 31 -12.20 1.34 -0.74
N ALA A 32 -11.13 1.65 -1.48
CA ALA A 32 -10.37 2.90 -1.35
C ALA A 32 -11.22 4.18 -1.49
N LYS A 33 -12.33 4.13 -2.24
CA LYS A 33 -13.26 5.27 -2.39
C LYS A 33 -14.25 5.40 -1.24
N ASN A 34 -14.51 4.32 -0.51
CA ASN A 34 -15.52 4.26 0.55
C ASN A 34 -14.87 4.31 1.95
N PHE A 35 -13.61 3.87 2.03
CA PHE A 35 -12.80 3.74 3.22
C PHE A 35 -11.37 4.16 2.84
N PRO A 36 -11.00 5.45 3.01
CA PRO A 36 -9.68 5.91 2.63
C PRO A 36 -8.61 5.19 3.47
N LEU A 37 -7.49 4.86 2.81
CA LEU A 37 -6.29 4.36 3.48
C LEU A 37 -5.67 5.46 4.34
N PRO A 38 -4.82 5.12 5.33
CA PRO A 38 -4.06 6.12 6.06
C PRO A 38 -3.19 6.97 5.11
N ASP A 39 -3.09 8.27 5.36
CA ASP A 39 -2.43 9.23 4.46
C ASP A 39 -0.99 8.83 4.06
N PHE A 40 -0.23 8.24 4.98
CA PHE A 40 1.15 7.80 4.71
C PHE A 40 1.23 6.55 3.82
N VAL A 41 0.17 5.75 3.76
CA VAL A 41 0.01 4.64 2.83
C VAL A 41 -0.39 5.18 1.47
N GLN A 42 -1.40 6.06 1.43
CA GLN A 42 -1.88 6.66 0.19
C GLN A 42 -0.78 7.46 -0.51
N ALA A 43 0.00 8.26 0.22
CA ALA A 43 1.12 9.01 -0.36
C ALA A 43 2.16 8.12 -1.07
N ARG A 44 2.40 6.90 -0.57
CA ARG A 44 3.31 5.94 -1.21
C ARG A 44 2.68 5.30 -2.45
N ILE A 45 1.37 5.04 -2.42
CA ILE A 45 0.59 4.58 -3.58
C ILE A 45 0.62 5.67 -4.67
N ASP A 46 0.27 6.90 -4.34
CA ASP A 46 0.25 8.04 -5.25
C ASP A 46 1.60 8.21 -5.96
N TRP A 47 2.70 8.15 -5.20
CA TRP A 47 4.06 8.24 -5.75
C TRP A 47 4.36 7.14 -6.78
N LEU A 48 3.99 5.88 -6.51
CA LEU A 48 4.19 4.77 -7.46
C LEU A 48 3.24 4.83 -8.65
N SER A 49 1.98 5.21 -8.43
CA SER A 49 0.99 5.41 -9.48
C SER A 49 1.47 6.48 -10.46
N ASP A 50 2.07 7.55 -9.95
CA ASP A 50 2.68 8.61 -10.74
C ASP A 50 3.90 8.14 -11.52
N GLU A 51 4.77 7.33 -10.92
CA GLU A 51 5.88 6.71 -11.63
C GLU A 51 5.37 5.77 -12.74
N MET A 52 4.35 4.96 -12.48
CA MET A 52 3.78 4.05 -13.47
C MET A 52 3.14 4.80 -14.65
N LYS A 53 2.58 5.99 -14.43
CA LYS A 53 1.99 6.84 -15.47
C LYS A 53 3.05 7.53 -16.35
N ARG A 54 4.21 7.89 -15.77
CA ARG A 54 5.24 8.73 -16.44
C ARG A 54 6.49 7.96 -16.88
N GLY A 55 6.79 6.85 -16.23
CA GLY A 55 7.99 6.05 -16.41
C GLY A 55 7.71 4.68 -17.01
N GLY A 56 8.63 3.74 -16.76
CA GLY A 56 8.56 2.35 -17.23
C GLY A 56 8.17 1.34 -16.15
N LEU A 57 7.69 1.81 -14.99
CA LEU A 57 7.40 0.94 -13.85
C LEU A 57 6.29 -0.07 -14.20
N THR A 58 6.59 -1.34 -14.05
CA THR A 58 5.61 -2.42 -14.25
C THR A 58 4.73 -2.61 -13.02
N PHE A 59 3.52 -3.17 -13.20
CA PHE A 59 2.66 -3.56 -12.09
C PHE A 59 3.37 -4.44 -11.05
N GLN A 60 4.15 -5.42 -11.51
CA GLN A 60 4.92 -6.30 -10.63
C GLN A 60 6.00 -5.51 -9.87
N GLY A 61 6.69 -4.59 -10.54
CA GLY A 61 7.69 -3.72 -9.91
C GLY A 61 7.07 -2.84 -8.83
N ALA A 62 5.90 -2.24 -9.09
CA ALA A 62 5.17 -1.44 -8.11
C ALA A 62 4.80 -2.26 -6.86
N PHE A 63 4.28 -3.48 -7.04
CA PHE A 63 3.96 -4.36 -5.91
C PHE A 63 5.19 -4.75 -5.09
N ARG A 64 6.31 -5.06 -5.76
CA ARG A 64 7.58 -5.32 -5.08
C ARG A 64 7.97 -4.15 -4.17
N ILE A 65 7.83 -2.91 -4.66
CA ILE A 65 8.21 -1.71 -3.90
C ILE A 65 7.20 -1.36 -2.78
N LEU A 66 5.92 -1.70 -2.95
CA LEU A 66 4.88 -1.51 -1.95
C LEU A 66 4.97 -2.51 -0.80
N LEU A 67 5.30 -3.78 -1.11
CA LEU A 67 5.12 -4.90 -0.19
C LEU A 67 6.43 -5.48 0.33
N ASP A 68 7.48 -5.58 -0.49
CA ASP A 68 8.74 -6.26 -0.16
C ASP A 68 9.75 -5.31 0.50
N ILE A 69 9.29 -4.53 1.49
CA ILE A 69 10.01 -3.40 2.10
C ILE A 69 11.20 -3.78 3.00
N ASP A 70 11.48 -5.07 3.17
CA ASP A 70 12.57 -5.57 4.02
C ASP A 70 13.96 -5.30 3.43
N ASP A 71 14.11 -5.43 2.10
CA ASP A 71 15.36 -5.12 1.40
C ASP A 71 15.24 -3.79 0.64
N GLU A 72 15.03 -2.72 1.40
CA GLU A 72 14.89 -1.37 0.85
C GLU A 72 16.12 -0.93 0.04
N LYS A 73 17.31 -1.42 0.41
CA LYS A 73 18.55 -1.11 -0.31
C LYS A 73 18.49 -1.65 -1.74
N ALA A 74 18.16 -2.93 -1.93
CA ALA A 74 18.03 -3.51 -3.25
C ALA A 74 16.90 -2.85 -4.07
N LEU A 75 15.77 -2.52 -3.42
CA LEU A 75 14.67 -1.81 -4.07
C LEU A 75 15.13 -0.44 -4.61
N LYS A 76 15.90 0.31 -3.81
CA LYS A 76 16.42 1.62 -4.20
C LYS A 76 17.43 1.50 -5.35
N GLU A 77 18.35 0.54 -5.27
CA GLU A 77 19.34 0.30 -6.34
C GLU A 77 18.64 0.00 -7.67
N ASP A 78 17.62 -0.87 -7.68
CA ASP A 78 16.84 -1.17 -8.87
C ASP A 78 16.03 0.04 -9.37
N TRP A 79 15.51 0.87 -8.46
CA TRP A 79 14.78 2.09 -8.80
C TRP A 79 15.66 3.11 -9.54
N GLU A 80 16.87 3.36 -9.02
CA GLU A 80 17.82 4.33 -9.57
C GLU A 80 18.34 3.95 -10.97
N LEU A 81 18.14 2.70 -11.41
CA LEU A 81 18.52 2.25 -12.75
C LEU A 81 17.55 2.66 -13.86
N GLY A 82 16.30 3.02 -13.55
CA GLY A 82 15.31 3.22 -14.61
C GLY A 82 14.09 4.08 -14.27
N ALA A 83 13.93 4.53 -13.02
CA ALA A 83 12.84 5.42 -12.65
C ALA A 83 13.09 6.85 -13.14
N VAL A 84 11.99 7.58 -13.39
CA VAL A 84 12.01 8.99 -13.79
C VAL A 84 11.89 9.93 -12.59
N SER A 85 11.54 9.43 -11.41
CA SER A 85 11.48 10.17 -10.15
C SER A 85 12.46 9.63 -9.11
N ASP A 86 12.76 10.45 -8.10
CA ASP A 86 13.59 10.03 -6.97
C ASP A 86 12.90 8.91 -6.16
N TYR A 87 13.70 8.01 -5.61
CA TYR A 87 13.20 6.94 -4.73
C TYR A 87 12.59 7.53 -3.46
N MET A 88 11.32 7.17 -3.15
CA MET A 88 10.66 7.53 -1.90
C MET A 88 11.01 6.51 -0.80
N PRO A 89 11.76 6.91 0.24
CA PRO A 89 12.11 5.99 1.33
C PRO A 89 10.89 5.43 2.05
N VAL A 90 10.99 4.19 2.52
CA VAL A 90 9.97 3.55 3.35
C VAL A 90 10.00 4.22 4.72
N SER A 91 8.94 4.94 5.07
CA SER A 91 8.83 5.53 6.42
C SER A 91 8.67 4.44 7.48
N GLU A 92 9.17 4.70 8.69
CA GLU A 92 9.00 3.79 9.83
C GLU A 92 7.52 3.49 10.10
N LYS A 93 6.66 4.52 9.99
CA LYS A 93 5.21 4.37 10.16
C LYS A 93 4.60 3.42 9.13
N TYR A 94 5.04 3.47 7.87
CA TYR A 94 4.61 2.54 6.84
C TYR A 94 5.08 1.12 7.16
N ARG A 95 6.33 0.97 7.61
CA ARG A 95 6.92 -0.31 7.99
C ARG A 95 6.17 -0.96 9.15
N GLU A 96 5.99 -0.25 10.25
CA GLU A 96 5.26 -0.73 11.44
C GLU A 96 3.81 -1.07 11.11
N TRP A 97 3.14 -0.25 10.29
CA TRP A 97 1.76 -0.51 9.88
C TRP A 97 1.65 -1.73 8.97
N LEU A 98 2.49 -1.85 7.95
CA LEU A 98 2.42 -2.97 7.00
C LEU A 98 2.86 -4.28 7.64
N GLN A 99 3.87 -4.26 8.51
CA GLN A 99 4.45 -5.44 9.16
C GLN A 99 3.79 -5.78 10.50
N ASP A 100 2.56 -5.32 10.70
CA ASP A 100 1.78 -5.67 11.88
C ASP A 100 1.62 -7.19 12.00
N PRO A 101 1.99 -7.81 13.13
CA PRO A 101 2.09 -9.26 13.26
C PRO A 101 0.76 -10.00 13.11
N ILE A 102 -0.37 -9.28 13.21
CA ILE A 102 -1.72 -9.84 13.10
C ILE A 102 -2.37 -9.39 11.79
N LEU A 103 -2.11 -8.15 11.36
CA LEU A 103 -2.80 -7.52 10.24
C LEU A 103 -1.96 -7.45 8.95
N HIS A 104 -0.73 -7.98 8.95
CA HIS A 104 0.20 -7.95 7.82
C HIS A 104 -0.46 -8.33 6.49
N ASP A 105 -0.96 -9.57 6.39
CA ASP A 105 -1.49 -10.11 5.14
C ASP A 105 -2.69 -9.28 4.62
N ILE A 106 -3.61 -8.90 5.52
CA ILE A 106 -4.79 -8.13 5.11
C ILE A 106 -4.43 -6.69 4.72
N ARG A 107 -3.41 -6.10 5.34
CA ARG A 107 -2.89 -4.78 4.98
C ARG A 107 -2.14 -4.79 3.66
N GLN A 108 -1.41 -5.87 3.34
CA GLN A 108 -0.84 -6.05 2.00
C GLN A 108 -1.94 -6.11 0.94
N VAL A 109 -3.04 -6.84 1.19
CA VAL A 109 -4.21 -6.86 0.30
C VAL A 109 -4.83 -5.47 0.15
N ALA A 110 -5.00 -4.75 1.26
CA ALA A 110 -5.52 -3.38 1.24
C ALA A 110 -4.65 -2.44 0.39
N VAL A 111 -3.33 -2.52 0.49
CA VAL A 111 -2.39 -1.73 -0.32
C VAL A 111 -2.50 -2.09 -1.80
N MET A 112 -2.56 -3.39 -2.14
CA MET A 112 -2.73 -3.84 -3.53
C MET A 112 -4.05 -3.34 -4.12
N VAL A 113 -5.17 -3.48 -3.39
CA VAL A 113 -6.48 -2.99 -3.85
C VAL A 113 -6.46 -1.47 -3.98
N GLY A 114 -5.85 -0.75 -3.04
CA GLY A 114 -5.64 0.68 -3.12
C GLY A 114 -4.94 1.08 -4.41
N PHE A 115 -3.79 0.46 -4.70
CA PHE A 115 -3.00 0.75 -5.89
C PHE A 115 -3.70 0.39 -7.22
N ILE A 116 -4.40 -0.74 -7.28
CA ILE A 116 -5.09 -1.16 -8.53
C ILE A 116 -6.21 -0.18 -8.90
N TYR A 117 -6.84 0.46 -7.91
CA TYR A 117 -8.03 1.30 -8.08
C TYR A 117 -7.81 2.78 -7.75
N ASP A 118 -6.54 3.19 -7.70
CA ASP A 118 -6.08 4.56 -7.49
C ASP A 118 -6.45 5.51 -8.66
#